data_AF-A0A942MZ32-F1
#
_entry.id   AF-A0A942MZ32-F1
#
_cell.length_a   1.000
_cell.length_b   1.000
_cell.length_c   1.000
_cell.angle_alpha   90.00
_cell.angle_beta   90.00
_cell.angle_gamma   90.00
#
_symmetry.space_group_name_H-M   'P 1'
#
loop_
_entity.id
_entity.type
_entity.pdbx_description
1 polymer ?
#
loop_
_entity_poly.entity_id
_entity_poly.type
_entity_poly.pdbx_seq_one_letter_code
_entity_poly.pdbx_strand_id
1 'polypeptide(L)' 'MLPPAAGSHEIWWNETTKRFTTVPHHMGDIPEGTLRAILIQAGITPEEFLTK' A
#
# COMPACT_ATOMS: atom_id res chain seq x y z
N MET A 1 3.55 -3.02 -17.40
CA MET A 1 4.29 -1.78 -17.12
C MET A 1 3.27 -0.79 -16.57
N LEU A 2 3.29 -0.51 -15.26
CA LEU A 2 2.40 0.49 -14.67
C LEU A 2 3.04 1.88 -14.79
N PRO A 3 2.27 2.95 -15.01
CA PRO A 3 2.82 4.29 -14.97
C PRO A 3 3.30 4.62 -13.55
N PRO A 4 4.46 5.29 -13.39
CA PRO A 4 4.85 5.85 -12.10
C PRO A 4 3.81 6.91 -11.72
N ALA A 5 3.19 6.76 -10.56
CA ALA A 5 2.32 7.81 -10.04
C ALA A 5 3.17 9.07 -9.82
N ALA A 6 2.70 10.19 -10.39
CA ALA A 6 3.46 11.43 -10.44
C ALA A 6 3.67 11.99 -9.01
N GLY A 7 4.86 11.78 -8.46
CA GLY A 7 5.50 12.67 -7.49
C GLY A 7 5.17 12.55 -5.99
N SER A 8 4.22 11.73 -5.56
CA SER A 8 3.92 11.58 -4.11
C SER A 8 3.34 10.24 -3.70
N HIS A 9 3.10 9.36 -4.66
CA HIS A 9 2.51 8.04 -4.46
C HIS A 9 3.17 7.06 -5.41
N GLU A 10 3.29 5.82 -4.99
CA GLU A 10 3.78 4.69 -5.78
C GLU A 10 2.64 3.71 -6.00
N ILE A 11 2.63 3.03 -7.15
CA ILE A 11 1.68 1.95 -7.42
C ILE A 11 2.46 0.64 -7.41
N TRP A 12 2.13 -0.22 -6.47
CA TRP A 12 2.76 -1.51 -6.26
C TRP A 12 1.86 -2.60 -6.84
N TRP A 13 2.45 -3.60 -7.47
CA TRP A 13 1.75 -4.76 -8.03
C TRP A 13 2.18 -6.03 -7.33
N ASN A 14 1.19 -6.83 -6.90
CA ASN A 14 1.43 -8.15 -6.33
C ASN A 14 1.11 -9.23 -7.37
N GLU A 15 2.12 -9.98 -7.81
CA GLU A 15 1.94 -11.03 -8.82
C GLU A 15 1.15 -12.25 -8.32
N THR A 16 1.15 -12.52 -7.02
CA THR A 16 0.47 -13.67 -6.41
C THR A 16 -1.02 -13.39 -6.26
N THR A 17 -1.38 -12.23 -5.70
CA THR A 17 -2.78 -11.85 -5.42
C THR A 17 -3.42 -11.10 -6.58
N LYS A 18 -2.62 -10.69 -7.58
CA LYS A 18 -3.07 -9.88 -8.72
C LYS A 18 -3.73 -8.56 -8.30
N ARG A 19 -3.24 -7.95 -7.21
CA ARG A 19 -3.73 -6.68 -6.67
C ARG A 19 -2.75 -5.54 -6.88
N PHE A 20 -3.30 -4.35 -7.07
CA PHE A 20 -2.55 -3.10 -7.07
C PHE A 20 -2.74 -2.37 -5.75
N THR A 21 -1.68 -1.81 -5.19
CA THR A 21 -1.71 -1.01 -3.97
C THR A 21 -1.09 0.35 -4.24
N THR A 22 -1.79 1.43 -3.89
CA THR A 22 -1.22 2.77 -3.93
C THR A 22 -0.61 3.08 -2.57
N VAL A 23 0.69 3.30 -2.53
CA VAL A 23 1.44 3.60 -1.31
C VAL A 23 1.91 5.06 -1.38
N PRO A 24 1.55 5.92 -0.40
CA PRO A 24 2.03 7.29 -0.38
C PRO A 24 3.55 7.29 -0.10
N HIS A 25 4.27 8.11 -0.84
CA HIS A 25 5.69 8.39 -0.67
C HIS A 25 5.83 9.82 -0.12
N HIS A 26 5.68 9.95 1.20
CA HIS A 26 5.90 11.21 1.92
C HIS A 26 6.86 11.00 3.10
N MET A 27 7.59 12.06 3.47
CA MET A 27 8.42 12.04 4.68
C MET A 27 7.52 12.21 5.92
N GLY A 28 7.60 11.28 6.86
CA GLY A 28 6.86 11.30 8.13
C GLY A 28 5.94 10.09 8.31
N ASP A 29 5.17 10.10 9.39
CA ASP A 29 4.27 9.01 9.72
C ASP A 29 3.07 8.94 8.76
N ILE A 30 2.57 7.73 8.55
CA ILE A 30 1.34 7.48 7.81
C ILE A 30 0.19 7.48 8.83
N PRO A 31 -0.87 8.30 8.65
CA PRO A 31 -2.03 8.24 9.52
C PRO A 31 -2.62 6.83 9.56
N GLU A 32 -3.10 6.39 10.73
CA GLU A 32 -3.61 5.02 10.90
C GLU A 32 -4.72 4.68 9.88
N GLY A 33 -5.63 5.63 9.60
CA GLY A 33 -6.67 5.45 8.59
C GLY A 33 -6.12 5.21 7.19
N THR A 34 -5.04 5.89 6.82
CA THR A 34 -4.34 5.70 5.54
C THR A 34 -3.67 4.34 5.50
N LEU A 35 -2.99 3.92 6.58
CA LEU A 35 -2.39 2.59 6.67
C LEU A 35 -3.45 1.49 6.54
N ARG A 36 -4.57 1.61 7.24
CA ARG A 36 -5.69 0.65 7.15
C ARG A 36 -6.25 0.55 5.73
N ALA A 37 -6.40 1.67 5.04
CA ALA A 37 -6.88 1.68 3.65
C ALA A 37 -5.91 0.94 2.70
N ILE A 38 -4.60 1.14 2.89
CA ILE A 38 -3.55 0.44 2.14
C ILE A 38 -3.63 -1.07 2.40
N LEU A 39 -3.76 -1.50 3.66
CA LEU A 39 -3.89 -2.91 4.03
C LEU A 39 -5.14 -3.55 3.42
N ILE A 40 -6.29 -2.87 3.45
CA ILE A 40 -7.53 -3.34 2.81
C ILE A 40 -7.35 -3.48 1.29
N GLN A 41 -6.71 -2.51 0.63
CA GLN A 41 -6.44 -2.55 -0.81
C GLN A 41 -5.47 -3.68 -1.18
N ALA A 42 -4.45 -3.93 -0.36
CA ALA A 42 -3.58 -5.10 -0.48
C ALA A 42 -4.30 -6.41 -0.11
N GLY A 43 -5.41 -6.30 0.61
CA GLY A 43 -6.16 -7.36 1.29
C GLY A 43 -5.26 -8.19 2.21
N ILE A 44 -4.58 -7.46 3.09
CA ILE A 44 -3.76 -7.93 4.21
C ILE A 44 -4.52 -7.55 5.49
N THR A 45 -4.64 -8.48 6.45
CA THR A 45 -5.25 -8.16 7.75
C THR A 45 -4.26 -7.43 8.68
N PRO A 46 -4.73 -6.67 9.68
CA PRO A 46 -3.83 -6.08 10.68
C PRO A 46 -2.94 -7.11 11.37
N GLU A 47 -3.46 -8.31 11.63
CA GLU A 47 -2.70 -9.40 12.26
C GLU A 47 -1.59 -9.90 11.33
N GLU A 48 -1.87 -10.12 10.05
CA GLU A 48 -0.86 -10.50 9.04
C GLU A 48 0.24 -9.42 8.89
N PHE A 49 -0.13 -8.15 9.01
CA PHE A 49 0.81 -7.03 8.95
C PHE A 49 1.72 -6.96 10.19
N LEU A 50 1.17 -7.21 11.38
CA LEU A 50 1.90 -7.13 12.65
C LEU A 50 2.69 -8.40 12.99
N THR A 51 2.47 -9.51 12.29
CA THR A 51 3.10 -10.82 12.57
C THR A 51 4.47 -11.00 11.91
N LYS A 52 5.24 -9.92 11.76
CA LYS A 52 6.58 -9.96 11.19
C LYS A 52 7.69 -9.85 12.23
#